data_AF-A0A7S1PPU5-F1
#
_entry.id   AF-A0A7S1PPU5-F1
#
_cell.length_a   1.000
_cell.length_b   1.000
_cell.length_c   1.000
_cell.angle_alpha   90.00
_cell.angle_beta   90.00
_cell.angle_gamma   90.00
#
_symmetry.space_group_name_H-M   'P 1'
#
loop_
_entity.id
_entity.type
_entity.pdbx_description
1 polymer ?
#
loop_
_entity_poly.entity_id
_entity_poly.type
_entity_poly.pdbx_seq_one_letter_code
_entity_poly.pdbx_strand_id
1 'polypeptide(L)'
;GVTLPGCSTHELRSPEEFMEFYHEGDQRRVVTATAMNPESSRGHTALVVRIESVPLEDELSGTIRGKITFIDLAGYERFSKTGISNANPIMKDEAKTINASLLSLGHVVTALSNGDKHIPWRNSKLTRLLQDSIGGRSRTTIILTVGPSSDHLHESTNTLQFGMRAMAVKVQAKVSMTVDYEKLATKLQALLDEKEARISDLEIQAAANDAERQELLDRHRRDQEELEARHAEEIERARLEGATPEQLLNMQRGL
;
A
#
# COMPACT_ATOMS: atom_id res chain seq x y z
N GLY A 1 0.15 8.09 13.99
CA GLY A 1 -1.07 8.93 13.92
C GLY A 1 -1.39 9.46 15.30
N VAL A 2 -2.32 10.41 15.43
CA VAL A 2 -2.79 10.88 16.74
C VAL A 2 -3.82 9.90 17.27
N THR A 3 -3.53 9.29 18.42
CA THR A 3 -4.50 8.48 19.16
C THR A 3 -5.52 9.42 19.80
N LEU A 4 -6.80 9.16 19.60
CA LEU A 4 -7.90 9.87 20.25
C LEU A 4 -8.37 9.03 21.45
N PRO A 5 -7.99 9.40 22.69
CA PRO A 5 -8.43 8.67 23.87
C PRO A 5 -9.95 8.71 23.98
N GLY A 6 -10.57 7.56 24.25
CA GLY A 6 -12.03 7.44 24.38
C GLY A 6 -12.78 7.12 23.10
N CYS A 7 -12.11 7.04 21.94
CA CYS A 7 -12.72 6.51 20.72
C CYS A 7 -12.61 4.98 20.66
N SER A 8 -13.69 4.30 20.27
CA SER A 8 -13.68 2.89 19.88
C SER A 8 -13.31 2.75 18.40
N THR A 9 -12.77 1.59 18.01
CA THR A 9 -12.52 1.21 16.62
C THR A 9 -13.21 -0.12 16.39
N HIS A 10 -14.01 -0.19 15.34
CA HIS A 10 -14.78 -1.38 14.97
C HIS A 10 -14.34 -1.84 13.59
N GLU A 11 -14.17 -3.15 13.44
CA GLU A 11 -13.91 -3.77 12.16
C GLU A 11 -15.25 -4.01 11.46
N LEU A 12 -15.37 -3.56 10.22
CA LEU A 12 -16.62 -3.62 9.46
C LEU A 12 -16.51 -4.68 8.38
N ARG A 13 -17.54 -5.52 8.24
CA ARG A 13 -17.58 -6.66 7.31
C ARG A 13 -18.53 -6.44 6.15
N SER A 14 -19.42 -5.44 6.23
CA SER A 14 -20.34 -5.12 5.13
C SER A 14 -20.69 -3.62 5.09
N PRO A 15 -21.20 -3.13 3.94
CA PRO A 15 -21.71 -1.76 3.83
C PRO A 15 -22.87 -1.47 4.79
N GLU A 16 -23.70 -2.47 5.10
CA GLU A 16 -24.82 -2.34 6.03
C GLU A 16 -24.32 -2.06 7.45
N GLU A 17 -23.29 -2.79 7.91
CA GLU A 17 -22.66 -2.56 9.22
C GLU A 17 -22.04 -1.16 9.30
N PHE A 18 -21.40 -0.70 8.22
CA PHE A 18 -20.93 0.68 8.14
C PHE A 18 -22.07 1.69 8.33
N MET A 19 -23.21 1.48 7.65
CA MET A 19 -24.35 2.38 7.77
C MET A 19 -24.95 2.34 9.17
N GLU A 20 -25.03 1.19 9.83
CA GLU A 20 -25.49 1.09 11.23
C GLU A 20 -24.62 1.94 12.17
N PHE A 21 -23.30 1.78 12.12
CA PHE A 21 -22.37 2.59 12.91
C PHE A 21 -22.42 4.08 12.57
N TYR A 22 -22.62 4.41 11.29
CA TYR A 22 -22.80 5.79 10.85
C TYR A 22 -24.03 6.43 11.51
N HIS A 23 -25.19 5.75 11.49
CA HIS A 23 -26.41 6.27 12.11
C HIS A 23 -26.29 6.34 13.64
N GLU A 24 -25.64 5.37 14.29
CA GLU A 24 -25.37 5.43 15.74
C GLU A 24 -24.48 6.64 16.08
N GLY A 25 -23.45 6.90 15.27
CA GLY A 25 -22.57 8.05 15.43
C GLY A 25 -23.29 9.38 15.22
N ASP A 26 -24.14 9.47 14.20
CA ASP A 26 -24.91 10.68 13.88
C ASP A 26 -25.95 10.99 14.96
N GLN A 27 -26.61 9.97 15.53
CA GLN A 27 -27.52 10.14 16.67
C GLN A 27 -26.81 10.66 17.94
N ARG A 28 -25.52 10.34 18.10
CA ARG A 28 -24.69 10.82 19.23
C ARG A 28 -24.05 12.17 18.96
N ARG A 29 -24.19 12.72 17.75
CA ARG A 29 -23.69 14.04 17.41
C ARG A 29 -24.37 15.07 18.31
N VAL A 30 -23.57 15.84 19.06
CA VAL A 30 -24.08 16.87 19.96
C VAL A 30 -24.64 18.02 19.13
N VAL A 31 -25.96 18.04 18.95
CA VAL A 31 -26.69 19.16 18.35
C VAL A 31 -27.39 19.90 19.49
N THR A 32 -26.84 21.03 19.93
CA THR A 32 -27.57 21.95 20.79
C THR A 32 -27.81 23.23 20.02
N ALA A 33 -29.07 23.59 19.81
CA ALA A 33 -29.48 24.77 19.06
C ALA A 33 -28.99 26.07 19.72
N THR A 34 -28.48 27.02 18.93
CA THR A 34 -28.42 28.44 19.32
C THR A 34 -29.47 29.24 18.54
N ALA A 35 -29.84 30.42 19.04
CA ALA A 35 -30.86 31.29 18.43
C ALA A 35 -30.54 31.72 16.97
N MET A 36 -29.31 31.52 16.50
CA MET A 36 -28.88 31.86 15.14
C MET A 36 -28.75 30.64 14.22
N ASN A 37 -28.63 29.42 14.74
CA ASN A 37 -28.52 28.18 13.96
C ASN A 37 -29.00 26.97 14.79
N PRO A 38 -30.15 26.37 14.46
CA PRO A 38 -30.72 25.27 15.24
C PRO A 38 -29.97 23.92 15.15
N GLU A 39 -29.15 23.67 14.13
CA GLU A 39 -28.89 22.27 13.72
C GLU A 39 -27.41 21.79 13.64
N SER A 40 -26.38 22.62 13.85
CA SER A 40 -25.00 22.12 13.61
C SER A 40 -23.81 22.86 14.23
N SER A 41 -24.01 23.98 14.93
CA SER A 41 -22.93 24.98 15.09
C SER A 41 -22.02 24.82 16.32
N ARG A 42 -22.18 23.78 17.14
CA ARG A 42 -21.60 23.73 18.49
C ARG A 42 -20.43 22.76 18.72
N GLY A 43 -19.98 22.07 17.67
CA GLY A 43 -18.82 21.16 17.76
C GLY A 43 -18.29 20.76 16.39
N HIS A 44 -17.05 20.28 16.35
CA HIS A 44 -16.48 19.66 15.16
C HIS A 44 -16.79 18.17 15.17
N THR A 45 -17.21 17.63 14.03
CA THR A 45 -17.46 16.20 13.85
C THR A 45 -16.39 15.61 12.95
N ALA A 46 -15.86 14.44 13.29
CA ALA A 46 -14.89 13.74 12.46
C ALA A 46 -15.27 12.27 12.29
N LEU A 47 -15.38 11.83 11.04
CA LEU A 47 -15.53 10.42 10.67
C LEU A 47 -14.22 9.95 10.04
N VAL A 48 -13.63 8.90 10.61
CA VAL A 48 -12.35 8.33 10.15
C VAL A 48 -12.59 6.90 9.71
N VAL A 49 -12.48 6.66 8.41
CA VAL A 49 -12.57 5.32 7.82
C VAL A 49 -11.17 4.85 7.49
N ARG A 50 -10.77 3.69 8.01
CA ARG A 50 -9.51 3.03 7.68
C ARG A 50 -9.80 1.86 6.74
N ILE A 51 -9.01 1.75 5.70
CA ILE A 51 -9.14 0.70 4.69
C ILE A 51 -7.81 -0.03 4.65
N GLU A 52 -7.83 -1.34 4.85
CA GLU A 52 -6.66 -2.18 4.65
C GLU A 52 -6.93 -3.09 3.46
N SER A 53 -6.00 -3.13 2.52
CA SER A 53 -6.05 -3.99 1.35
C SER A 53 -4.85 -4.93 1.40
N VAL A 54 -5.14 -6.23 1.48
CA VAL A 54 -4.17 -7.30 1.42
C VAL A 54 -4.24 -7.90 0.01
N PRO A 55 -3.17 -7.81 -0.80
CA PRO A 55 -3.13 -8.39 -2.13
C PRO A 55 -3.28 -9.92 -2.07
N LEU A 56 -4.22 -10.46 -2.85
CA LEU A 56 -4.53 -11.91 -2.84
C LEU A 56 -3.49 -12.74 -3.57
N GLU A 57 -2.93 -12.20 -4.67
CA GLU A 57 -2.02 -12.94 -5.55
C GLU A 57 -0.55 -12.79 -5.15
N ASP A 58 -0.20 -11.68 -4.49
CA ASP A 58 1.16 -11.38 -4.08
C ASP A 58 1.19 -10.85 -2.64
N GLU A 59 1.12 -11.75 -1.67
CA GLU A 59 1.28 -11.43 -0.25
C GLU A 59 2.64 -10.74 0.06
N LEU A 60 3.63 -10.82 -0.84
CA LEU A 60 4.94 -10.19 -0.70
C LEU A 60 4.87 -8.67 -0.98
N SER A 61 3.86 -8.22 -1.74
CA SER A 61 3.66 -6.80 -2.06
C SER A 61 3.19 -5.96 -0.87
N GLY A 62 2.87 -6.60 0.27
CA GLY A 62 2.57 -5.94 1.53
C GLY A 62 1.14 -5.41 1.64
N THR A 63 0.74 -5.06 2.86
CA THR A 63 -0.58 -4.50 3.14
C THR A 63 -0.61 -3.02 2.80
N ILE A 64 -1.52 -2.62 1.92
CA ILE A 64 -1.79 -1.21 1.61
C ILE A 64 -2.79 -0.69 2.64
N ARG A 65 -2.47 0.44 3.28
CA ARG A 65 -3.33 1.09 4.26
C ARG A 65 -3.80 2.45 3.75
N GLY A 66 -5.09 2.58 3.56
CA GLY A 66 -5.80 3.82 3.27
C GLY A 66 -6.44 4.41 4.52
N LYS A 67 -6.57 5.74 4.56
CA LYS A 67 -7.36 6.44 5.57
C LYS A 67 -8.11 7.56 4.90
N ILE A 68 -9.44 7.54 5.04
CA ILE A 68 -10.33 8.62 4.64
C ILE A 68 -10.78 9.33 5.90
N THR A 69 -10.76 10.65 5.88
CA THR A 69 -11.13 11.46 7.04
C THR A 69 -12.06 12.57 6.58
N PHE A 70 -13.32 12.48 7.00
CA PHE A 70 -14.32 13.53 6.82
C PHE A 70 -14.38 14.36 8.08
N ILE A 71 -14.30 15.68 7.95
CA ILE A 71 -14.38 16.59 9.07
C ILE A 71 -15.40 17.65 8.73
N ASP A 72 -16.44 17.73 9.55
CA ASP A 72 -17.40 18.82 9.55
C ASP A 72 -16.99 19.81 10.64
N LEU A 73 -16.67 21.03 10.22
CA LEU A 73 -16.19 22.07 11.13
C LEU A 73 -17.37 22.93 11.58
N ALA A 74 -17.38 23.29 12.86
CA ALA A 74 -18.30 24.27 13.39
C ALA A 74 -18.15 25.64 12.68
N GLY A 75 -19.19 26.46 12.78
CA GLY A 75 -19.22 27.80 12.21
C GLY A 75 -18.08 28.69 12.73
N TYR A 76 -17.49 29.47 11.80
CA TYR A 76 -16.53 30.52 12.13
C TYR A 76 -17.23 31.87 12.10
N GLU A 77 -17.91 32.22 13.20
CA GLU A 77 -18.51 33.52 13.39
C GLU A 77 -17.91 34.26 14.59
N ARG A 78 -17.81 35.58 14.48
CA ARG A 78 -17.36 36.40 15.60
C ARG A 78 -18.34 36.29 16.75
N PHE A 79 -17.79 36.11 17.95
CA PHE A 79 -18.56 36.10 19.20
C PHE A 79 -19.49 37.32 19.36
N SER A 80 -19.14 38.48 18.81
CA SER A 80 -19.98 39.69 18.85
C SER A 80 -21.27 39.58 18.03
N LYS A 81 -21.34 38.67 17.04
CA LYS A 81 -22.50 38.46 16.16
C LYS A 81 -23.38 37.27 16.58
N THR A 82 -22.95 36.45 17.55
CA THR A 82 -23.68 35.24 17.98
C THR A 82 -24.91 35.54 18.84
N GLY A 83 -25.10 36.78 19.28
CA GLY A 83 -26.20 37.18 20.16
C GLY A 83 -26.15 36.56 21.57
N ILE A 84 -25.05 35.87 21.92
CA ILE A 84 -24.88 35.24 23.24
C ILE A 84 -24.69 36.34 24.28
N SER A 85 -25.71 36.56 25.10
CA SER A 85 -25.66 37.54 26.19
C SER A 85 -24.73 37.08 27.32
N ASN A 86 -24.20 38.03 28.10
CA ASN A 86 -23.37 37.73 29.28
C ASN A 86 -24.11 36.92 30.38
N ALA A 87 -25.42 36.71 30.23
CA ALA A 87 -26.25 36.01 31.20
C ALA A 87 -26.08 34.48 31.18
N ASN A 88 -25.48 33.89 30.13
CA ASN A 88 -25.28 32.45 30.03
C ASN A 88 -23.79 32.07 29.88
N PRO A 89 -23.04 31.92 30.99
CA PRO A 89 -21.59 31.71 30.96
C PRO A 89 -21.17 30.43 30.25
N ILE A 90 -22.00 29.36 30.32
CA ILE A 90 -21.73 28.08 29.65
C ILE A 90 -21.71 28.26 28.13
N MET A 91 -22.72 28.93 27.56
CA MET A 91 -22.77 29.19 26.11
C MET A 91 -21.60 30.08 25.64
N LYS A 92 -21.19 31.02 26.49
CA LYS A 92 -20.05 31.91 26.21
C LYS A 92 -18.73 31.16 26.15
N ASP A 93 -18.47 30.26 27.10
CA ASP A 93 -17.20 29.51 27.13
C ASP A 93 -17.11 28.46 26.02
N GLU A 94 -18.25 27.90 25.61
CA GLU A 94 -18.30 26.98 24.47
C GLU A 94 -17.99 27.68 23.14
N ALA A 95 -18.63 28.83 22.87
CA ALA A 95 -18.36 29.61 21.66
C ALA A 95 -16.90 30.09 21.58
N LYS A 96 -16.28 30.40 22.72
CA LYS A 96 -14.83 30.69 22.78
C LYS A 96 -14.00 29.47 22.41
N THR A 97 -14.35 28.29 22.91
CA THR A 97 -13.61 27.04 22.67
C THR A 97 -13.66 26.64 21.19
N ILE A 98 -14.82 26.75 20.56
CA ILE A 98 -15.01 26.52 19.12
C ILE A 98 -14.10 27.47 18.33
N ASN A 99 -14.21 28.78 18.58
CA ASN A 99 -13.42 29.77 17.87
C ASN A 99 -11.91 29.63 18.12
N ALA A 100 -11.48 29.20 19.31
CA ALA A 100 -10.08 28.95 19.61
C ALA A 100 -9.50 27.81 18.75
N SER A 101 -10.28 26.76 18.50
CA SER A 101 -9.84 25.64 17.67
C SER A 101 -9.70 26.00 16.19
N LEU A 102 -10.63 26.80 15.64
CA LEU A 102 -10.59 27.31 14.26
C LEU A 102 -9.52 28.39 14.07
N LEU A 103 -9.30 29.26 15.07
CA LEU A 103 -8.19 30.21 15.05
C LEU A 103 -6.83 29.48 15.04
N SER A 104 -6.70 28.43 15.86
CA SER A 104 -5.50 27.59 15.86
C SER A 104 -5.27 26.92 14.50
N LEU A 105 -6.34 26.48 13.83
CA LEU A 105 -6.26 25.96 12.47
C LEU A 105 -5.78 27.02 11.48
N GLY A 106 -6.28 28.26 11.58
CA GLY A 106 -5.80 29.40 10.80
C GLY A 106 -4.31 29.67 10.99
N HIS A 107 -3.81 29.61 12.23
CA HIS A 107 -2.39 29.77 12.54
C HIS A 107 -1.54 28.65 11.93
N VAL A 108 -1.99 27.40 12.03
CA VAL A 108 -1.31 26.25 11.41
C VAL A 108 -1.21 26.42 9.90
N VAL A 109 -2.32 26.75 9.22
CA VAL A 109 -2.33 26.95 7.77
C VAL A 109 -1.38 28.08 7.36
N THR A 110 -1.39 29.19 8.11
CA THR A 110 -0.50 30.33 7.84
C THR A 110 0.97 29.94 7.99
N ALA A 111 1.33 29.28 9.09
CA ALA A 111 2.69 28.82 9.33
C ALA A 111 3.18 27.84 8.26
N LEU A 112 2.32 26.89 7.84
CA LEU A 112 2.62 25.95 6.76
C LEU A 112 2.78 26.66 5.41
N SER A 113 1.91 27.62 5.09
CA SER A 113 1.99 28.37 3.84
C SER A 113 3.25 29.24 3.75
N ASN A 114 3.75 29.74 4.88
CA ASN A 114 4.98 30.51 4.96
C ASN A 114 6.24 29.63 4.94
N GLY A 115 6.11 28.31 5.12
CA GLY A 115 7.25 27.41 5.25
C GLY A 115 7.95 27.52 6.62
N ASP A 116 7.23 27.92 7.66
CA ASP A 116 7.78 28.08 9.00
C ASP A 116 8.29 26.75 9.54
N LYS A 117 9.42 26.80 10.28
CA LYS A 117 9.99 25.59 10.91
C LYS A 117 9.11 25.05 12.04
N HIS A 118 8.44 25.94 12.77
CA HIS A 118 7.58 25.57 13.89
C HIS A 118 6.11 25.73 13.51
N ILE A 119 5.37 24.61 13.54
CA ILE A 119 3.93 24.61 13.29
C ILE A 119 3.19 24.35 14.60
N PRO A 120 2.23 25.20 15.01
CA PRO A 120 1.59 25.16 16.33
C PRO A 120 0.50 24.08 16.44
N TRP A 121 0.80 22.84 16.06
CA TRP A 121 -0.12 21.70 16.06
C TRP A 121 -0.74 21.39 17.42
N ARG A 122 -0.07 21.77 18.52
CA ARG A 122 -0.51 21.44 19.88
C ARG A 122 -1.53 22.41 20.46
N ASN A 123 -1.82 23.52 19.76
CA ASN A 123 -2.71 24.57 20.27
C ASN A 123 -4.19 24.13 20.31
N SER A 124 -4.59 23.11 19.55
CA SER A 124 -5.93 22.53 19.66
C SER A 124 -5.94 21.03 19.37
N LYS A 125 -6.91 20.29 19.94
CA LYS A 125 -7.12 18.87 19.60
C LYS A 125 -7.42 18.68 18.11
N LEU A 126 -8.17 19.61 17.51
CA LEU A 126 -8.49 19.62 16.09
C LEU A 126 -7.24 19.69 15.21
N THR A 127 -6.32 20.62 15.50
CA THR A 127 -5.08 20.74 14.72
C THR A 127 -4.21 19.49 14.84
N ARG A 128 -4.14 18.88 16.02
CA ARG A 128 -3.46 17.57 16.19
C ARG A 128 -4.10 16.48 15.32
N LEU A 129 -5.43 16.38 15.29
CA LEU A 129 -6.15 15.41 14.46
C LEU A 129 -5.84 15.62 12.97
N LEU A 130 -5.77 16.88 12.54
CA LEU A 130 -5.54 17.31 11.16
C LEU A 130 -4.08 17.30 10.71
N GLN A 131 -3.13 16.98 11.59
CA GLN A 131 -1.70 17.06 11.30
C GLN A 131 -1.28 16.21 10.09
N ASP A 132 -1.96 15.08 9.87
CA ASP A 132 -1.69 14.23 8.71
C ASP A 132 -2.36 14.74 7.43
N SER A 133 -3.45 15.51 7.58
CA SER A 133 -4.25 16.03 6.47
C SER A 133 -3.68 17.34 5.90
N ILE A 134 -3.31 18.30 6.75
CA ILE A 134 -2.89 19.64 6.30
C ILE A 134 -1.37 19.74 6.37
N GLY A 135 -0.71 19.81 5.23
CA GLY A 135 0.76 19.83 5.16
C GLY A 135 1.43 18.48 5.46
N GLY A 136 0.63 17.42 5.61
CA GLY A 136 1.09 16.05 5.89
C GLY A 136 1.15 15.18 4.63
N ARG A 137 0.73 13.92 4.81
CA ARG A 137 0.82 12.85 3.80
C ARG A 137 -0.53 12.50 3.17
N SER A 138 -1.62 13.13 3.59
CA SER A 138 -2.93 12.92 2.99
C SER A 138 -3.15 13.84 1.81
N ARG A 139 -3.81 13.35 0.76
CA ARG A 139 -4.49 14.23 -0.20
C ARG A 139 -5.66 14.88 0.54
N THR A 140 -5.80 16.20 0.42
CA THR A 140 -6.74 16.96 1.24
C THR A 140 -7.49 17.96 0.37
N THR A 141 -8.81 17.91 0.46
CA THR A 141 -9.72 18.86 -0.16
C THR A 141 -10.38 19.66 0.96
N ILE A 142 -10.42 20.98 0.81
CA ILE A 142 -11.10 21.88 1.74
C ILE A 142 -12.26 22.52 0.99
N ILE A 143 -13.46 22.42 1.54
CA ILE A 143 -14.66 23.07 1.00
C ILE A 143 -14.91 24.33 1.82
N LEU A 144 -14.98 25.47 1.14
CA LEU A 144 -15.26 26.76 1.77
C LEU A 144 -16.74 27.09 1.55
N THR A 145 -17.50 27.20 2.65
CA THR A 145 -18.89 27.63 2.63
C THR A 145 -18.96 29.09 3.10
N VAL A 146 -19.65 29.94 2.33
CA VAL A 146 -19.77 31.37 2.61
C VAL A 146 -21.22 31.82 2.44
N GLY A 147 -21.63 32.81 3.24
CA GLY A 147 -22.96 33.38 3.16
C GLY A 147 -23.07 34.38 2.01
N PRO A 148 -24.15 34.36 1.21
CA PRO A 148 -24.28 35.25 0.05
C PRO A 148 -24.70 36.70 0.40
N SER A 149 -25.14 36.96 1.63
CA SER A 149 -25.59 38.29 2.08
C SER A 149 -24.41 39.24 2.37
N SER A 150 -24.62 40.54 2.17
CA SER A 150 -23.71 41.60 2.61
C SER A 150 -23.42 41.56 4.12
N ASP A 151 -24.34 41.02 4.91
CA ASP A 151 -24.18 40.88 6.37
C ASP A 151 -23.02 39.94 6.75
N HIS A 152 -22.64 39.06 5.81
CA HIS A 152 -21.56 38.09 5.93
C HIS A 152 -20.29 38.51 5.18
N LEU A 153 -20.21 39.73 4.64
CA LEU A 153 -19.07 40.18 3.82
C LEU A 153 -17.73 39.99 4.53
N HIS A 154 -17.67 40.35 5.81
CA HIS A 154 -16.46 40.25 6.61
C HIS A 154 -16.03 38.80 6.82
N GLU A 155 -16.95 37.94 7.25
CA GLU A 155 -16.71 36.51 7.49
C GLU A 155 -16.34 35.79 6.18
N SER A 156 -17.05 36.08 5.09
CA SER A 156 -16.78 35.51 3.77
C SER A 156 -15.39 35.89 3.27
N THR A 157 -14.98 37.15 3.45
CA THR A 157 -13.62 37.61 3.11
C THR A 157 -12.56 36.82 3.88
N ASN A 158 -12.74 36.64 5.19
CA ASN A 158 -11.80 35.88 6.00
C ASN A 158 -11.71 34.41 5.57
N THR A 159 -12.85 33.77 5.28
CA THR A 159 -12.92 32.38 4.79
C THR A 159 -12.19 32.23 3.45
N LEU A 160 -12.40 33.14 2.51
CA LEU A 160 -11.71 33.12 1.21
C LEU A 160 -10.20 33.34 1.36
N GLN A 161 -9.78 34.28 2.21
CA GLN A 161 -8.36 34.50 2.51
C GLN A 161 -7.71 33.28 3.17
N PHE A 162 -8.43 32.58 4.06
CA PHE A 162 -7.98 31.30 4.60
C PHE A 162 -7.80 30.27 3.48
N GLY A 163 -8.77 30.16 2.57
CA GLY A 163 -8.69 29.32 1.37
C GLY A 163 -7.44 29.57 0.53
N MET A 164 -7.15 30.84 0.24
CA MET A 164 -5.96 31.24 -0.50
C MET A 164 -4.66 30.77 0.18
N ARG A 165 -4.55 30.93 1.50
CA ARG A 165 -3.39 30.43 2.26
C ARG A 165 -3.33 28.91 2.26
N ALA A 166 -4.47 28.24 2.41
CA ALA A 166 -4.56 26.78 2.43
C ALA A 166 -4.10 26.16 1.10
N MET A 167 -4.40 26.80 -0.03
CA MET A 167 -3.91 26.35 -1.35
C MET A 167 -2.37 26.40 -1.48
N ALA A 168 -1.70 27.28 -0.75
CA ALA A 168 -0.24 27.38 -0.75
C ALA A 168 0.45 26.31 0.13
N VAL A 169 -0.30 25.56 0.93
CA VAL A 169 0.25 24.51 1.79
C VAL A 169 0.72 23.32 0.94
N LYS A 170 2.01 23.00 1.05
CA LYS A 170 2.60 21.86 0.33
C LYS A 170 2.22 20.53 0.99
N VAL A 171 1.78 19.57 0.18
CA VAL A 171 1.41 18.22 0.62
C VAL A 171 2.32 17.20 -0.06
N GLN A 172 2.80 16.21 0.71
CA GLN A 172 3.60 15.10 0.19
C GLN A 172 2.84 13.79 0.35
N ALA A 173 1.85 13.57 -0.52
CA ALA A 173 1.05 12.36 -0.49
C ALA A 173 1.90 11.14 -0.85
N LYS A 174 1.88 10.12 0.02
CA LYS A 174 2.62 8.87 -0.18
C LYS A 174 1.72 7.69 0.15
N VAL A 175 1.73 6.66 -0.70
CA VAL A 175 1.05 5.40 -0.42
C VAL A 175 1.65 4.80 0.86
N SER A 176 0.78 4.40 1.79
CA SER A 176 1.19 3.71 3.01
C SER A 176 1.13 2.21 2.76
N MET A 177 2.30 1.59 2.63
CA MET A 177 2.47 0.16 2.42
C MET A 177 3.29 -0.40 3.57
N THR A 178 2.88 -1.54 4.12
CA THR A 178 3.62 -2.24 5.18
C THR A 178 3.85 -3.67 4.74
N VAL A 179 5.12 -4.03 4.55
CA VAL A 179 5.55 -5.39 4.22
C VAL A 179 5.72 -6.16 5.52
N ASP A 180 5.12 -7.34 5.61
CA ASP A 180 5.37 -8.29 6.69
C ASP A 180 6.64 -9.08 6.36
N TYR A 181 7.79 -8.59 6.86
CA TYR A 181 9.09 -9.18 6.55
C TYR A 181 9.24 -10.60 7.10
N GLU A 182 8.51 -10.98 8.14
CA GLU A 182 8.59 -12.33 8.73
C GLU A 182 7.87 -13.35 7.84
N LYS A 183 6.66 -13.02 7.39
CA LYS A 183 5.94 -13.83 6.39
C LYS A 183 6.71 -13.90 5.07
N LEU A 184 7.25 -12.77 4.62
CA LEU A 184 8.10 -12.69 3.43
C LEU A 184 9.31 -13.62 3.54
N ALA A 185 10.05 -13.57 4.65
CA ALA A 185 11.22 -14.41 4.88
C ALA A 185 10.86 -15.91 4.89
N THR A 186 9.78 -16.27 5.59
CA THR A 186 9.31 -17.67 5.66
C THR A 186 8.95 -18.22 4.28
N LYS A 187 8.25 -17.42 3.46
CA LYS A 187 7.85 -17.81 2.10
C LYS A 187 9.05 -17.90 1.16
N LEU A 188 10.00 -16.97 1.24
CA LEU A 188 11.24 -17.03 0.47
C LEU A 188 12.07 -18.26 0.84
N GLN A 189 12.12 -18.64 2.12
CA GLN A 189 12.80 -19.85 2.56
C GLN A 189 12.13 -21.10 1.97
N ALA A 190 10.80 -21.21 2.04
CA ALA A 190 10.08 -22.34 1.47
C ALA A 190 10.28 -22.47 -0.06
N LEU A 191 10.33 -21.35 -0.78
CA LEU A 191 10.64 -21.33 -2.21
C LEU A 191 12.08 -21.75 -2.50
N LEU A 192 13.05 -21.37 -1.67
CA LEU A 192 14.43 -21.83 -1.80
C LEU A 192 14.52 -23.34 -1.64
N ASP A 193 13.91 -23.88 -0.58
CA ASP A 193 13.90 -25.32 -0.31
C ASP A 193 13.27 -26.12 -1.48
N GLU A 194 12.17 -25.62 -2.06
CA GLU A 194 11.52 -26.22 -3.24
C GLU A 194 12.45 -26.21 -4.47
N LYS A 195 13.14 -25.09 -4.72
CA LYS A 195 14.07 -24.98 -5.85
C LYS A 195 15.30 -25.85 -5.65
N GLU A 196 15.83 -25.96 -4.44
CA GLU A 196 16.94 -26.84 -4.12
C GLU A 196 16.57 -28.31 -4.35
N ALA A 197 15.39 -28.75 -3.91
CA ALA A 197 14.89 -30.10 -4.19
C ALA A 197 14.75 -30.34 -5.70
N ARG A 198 14.19 -29.38 -6.44
CA ARG A 198 14.04 -29.46 -7.91
C ARG A 198 15.40 -29.56 -8.62
N ILE A 199 16.40 -28.81 -8.17
CA ILE A 199 17.76 -28.87 -8.72
C ILE A 199 18.37 -30.25 -8.47
N SER A 200 18.28 -30.76 -7.24
CA SER A 200 18.78 -32.10 -6.91
C SER A 200 18.15 -33.19 -7.78
N ASP A 201 16.83 -33.14 -7.99
CA ASP A 201 16.15 -34.11 -8.87
C ASP A 201 16.64 -34.04 -10.32
N LEU A 202 16.84 -32.82 -10.84
CA LEU A 202 17.35 -32.60 -12.20
C LEU A 202 18.81 -33.05 -12.34
N GLU A 203 19.64 -32.86 -11.31
CA GLU A 203 21.02 -33.34 -11.29
C GLU A 203 21.09 -34.87 -11.32
N ILE A 204 20.23 -35.55 -10.56
CA ILE A 204 20.13 -37.02 -10.59
C ILE A 204 19.70 -37.50 -11.97
N GLN A 205 18.69 -36.86 -12.57
CA GLN A 205 18.23 -37.20 -13.93
C GLN A 205 19.33 -36.98 -14.98
N ALA A 206 20.07 -35.87 -14.89
CA ALA A 206 21.18 -35.58 -15.79
C ALA A 206 22.28 -36.65 -15.68
N ALA A 207 22.67 -37.02 -14.46
CA ALA A 207 23.67 -38.06 -14.22
C ALA A 207 23.23 -39.44 -14.74
N ALA A 208 21.95 -39.79 -14.57
CA ALA A 208 21.40 -41.04 -15.10
C ALA A 208 21.41 -41.07 -16.64
N ASN A 209 20.99 -39.98 -17.28
CA ASN A 209 21.01 -39.85 -18.73
C ASN A 209 22.44 -39.91 -19.30
N ASP A 210 23.40 -39.28 -18.62
CA ASP A 210 24.82 -39.32 -19.00
C ASP A 210 25.40 -40.74 -18.88
N ALA A 211 25.03 -41.47 -17.81
CA ALA A 211 25.45 -42.87 -17.64
C ALA A 211 24.87 -43.78 -18.73
N GLU A 212 23.58 -43.65 -19.05
CA GLU A 212 22.93 -44.41 -20.13
C GLU A 212 23.57 -44.11 -21.49
N ARG A 213 23.83 -42.83 -21.77
CA ARG A 213 24.54 -42.40 -22.98
C ARG A 213 25.94 -43.01 -23.06
N GLN A 214 26.66 -43.04 -21.95
CA GLN A 214 28.00 -43.61 -21.89
C GLN A 214 27.98 -45.12 -22.14
N GLU A 215 27.03 -45.84 -21.53
CA GLU A 215 26.85 -47.27 -21.75
C GLU A 215 26.49 -47.60 -23.20
N LEU A 216 25.66 -46.76 -23.84
CA LEU A 216 25.33 -46.90 -25.26
C LEU A 216 26.56 -46.70 -26.16
N LEU A 217 27.37 -45.68 -25.87
CA LEU A 217 28.62 -45.41 -26.59
C LEU A 217 29.63 -46.56 -26.41
N ASP A 218 29.74 -47.10 -25.20
CA ASP A 218 30.63 -48.23 -24.91
C ASP A 218 30.16 -49.51 -25.62
N ARG A 219 28.85 -49.76 -25.70
CA ARG A 219 28.29 -50.86 -26.50
C ARG A 219 28.61 -50.70 -27.98
N HIS A 220 28.33 -49.53 -28.55
CA HIS A 220 28.66 -49.25 -29.95
C HIS A 220 30.15 -49.43 -30.24
N ARG A 221 31.03 -49.01 -29.33
CA ARG A 221 32.48 -49.21 -29.48
C ARG A 221 32.86 -50.69 -29.50
N ARG A 222 32.31 -51.51 -28.57
CA ARG A 222 32.57 -52.96 -28.54
C ARG A 222 32.06 -53.66 -29.80
N ASP A 223 30.86 -53.30 -30.26
CA ASP A 223 30.28 -53.87 -31.47
C ASP A 223 31.13 -53.53 -32.71
N GLN A 224 31.68 -52.31 -32.78
CA GLN A 224 32.63 -51.90 -33.82
C GLN A 224 33.94 -52.72 -33.74
N GLU A 225 34.55 -52.83 -32.55
CA GLU A 225 35.78 -53.61 -32.34
C GLU A 225 35.60 -55.09 -32.70
N GLU A 226 34.47 -55.71 -32.33
CA GLU A 226 34.16 -57.10 -32.70
C GLU A 226 33.96 -57.27 -34.20
N LEU A 227 33.29 -56.32 -34.86
CA LEU A 227 33.08 -56.36 -36.30
C LEU A 227 34.41 -56.23 -37.05
N GLU A 228 35.27 -55.30 -36.62
CA GLU A 228 36.62 -55.13 -37.17
C GLU A 228 37.47 -56.38 -36.96
N ALA A 229 37.41 -57.01 -35.79
CA ALA A 229 38.14 -58.24 -35.50
C ALA A 229 37.68 -59.42 -36.38
N ARG A 230 36.36 -59.61 -36.51
CA ARG A 230 35.79 -60.64 -37.40
C ARG A 230 36.19 -60.40 -38.86
N HIS A 231 36.12 -59.15 -39.32
CA HIS A 231 36.52 -58.77 -40.67
C HIS A 231 38.01 -59.03 -40.91
N ALA A 232 38.87 -58.73 -39.91
CA ALA A 232 40.29 -59.02 -39.97
C ALA A 232 40.57 -60.54 -40.04
N GLU A 233 39.88 -61.36 -39.25
CA GLU A 233 39.99 -62.83 -39.32
C GLU A 233 39.54 -63.39 -40.68
N GLU A 234 38.47 -62.85 -41.27
CA GLU A 234 38.00 -63.23 -42.61
C GLU A 234 39.03 -62.90 -43.69
N ILE A 235 39.66 -61.72 -43.62
CA ILE A 235 40.75 -61.32 -44.51
C ILE A 235 41.96 -62.26 -44.34
N GLU A 236 42.32 -62.60 -43.10
CA GLU A 236 43.45 -63.51 -42.80
C GLU A 236 43.19 -64.93 -43.33
N ARG A 237 41.96 -65.44 -43.17
CA ARG A 237 41.53 -66.73 -43.76
C ARG A 237 41.59 -66.73 -45.27
N ALA A 238 41.00 -65.71 -45.92
CA ALA A 238 41.03 -65.60 -47.37
C ALA A 238 42.47 -65.56 -47.91
N ARG A 239 43.39 -64.91 -47.17
CA ARG A 239 44.81 -64.89 -47.50
C ARG A 239 45.45 -66.28 -47.41
N LEU A 240 45.13 -67.07 -46.38
CA LEU A 240 45.64 -68.45 -46.19
C LEU A 240 45.08 -69.41 -47.25
N GLU A 241 43.85 -69.19 -47.73
CA GLU A 241 43.21 -69.97 -48.79
C GLU A 241 43.69 -69.59 -50.22
N GLY A 242 44.62 -68.64 -50.34
CA GLY A 242 45.26 -68.29 -51.60
C GLY A 242 44.55 -67.20 -52.41
N ALA A 243 43.74 -66.35 -51.77
CA ALA A 243 43.10 -65.22 -52.42
C ALA A 243 44.12 -64.26 -53.07
N THR A 244 43.74 -63.70 -54.22
CA THR A 244 44.59 -62.77 -54.99
C THR A 244 44.71 -61.40 -54.31
N PRO A 245 45.79 -60.63 -54.57
CA PRO A 245 45.98 -59.31 -53.97
C PRO A 245 44.83 -58.32 -54.22
N GLU A 246 44.17 -58.39 -55.38
CA GLU A 246 42.98 -57.58 -55.70
C GLU A 246 41.76 -57.96 -54.86
N GLN A 247 41.57 -59.25 -54.56
CA GLN A 247 40.47 -59.74 -53.73
C GLN A 247 40.62 -59.29 -52.28
N LEU A 248 41.83 -59.36 -51.72
CA LEU A 248 42.13 -58.87 -50.37
C LEU A 248 41.96 -57.34 -50.26
N LEU A 249 42.35 -56.59 -51.29
CA LEU A 249 42.20 -55.13 -51.32
C LEU A 249 40.72 -54.70 -51.37
N ASN A 250 39.88 -55.45 -52.10
CA ASN A 250 38.43 -55.19 -52.14
C ASN A 250 37.75 -55.54 -50.82
N MET A 251 38.18 -56.60 -50.13
CA MET A 251 37.68 -56.94 -48.80
C MET A 251 38.07 -55.87 -47.76
N GLN A 252 39.29 -55.33 -47.82
CA GLN A 252 39.74 -54.24 -46.93
C GLN A 252 38.98 -52.91 -47.14
N ARG A 253 38.39 -52.69 -48.32
CA ARG A 253 37.60 -51.49 -48.65
C ARG A 253 36.12 -51.61 -48.31
N GLY A 254 35.66 -52.78 -47.84
CA GLY A 254 34.25 -53.08 -47.57
C GLY A 254 33.75 -52.88 -46.13
N LEU A 255 34.63 -52.44 -45.21
CA LEU A 255 34.27 -51.93 -43.88
C LEU A 255 33.64 -50.53 -44.00
#